data_AF-A0A093X6E0-F1
#
_entry.id   AF-A0A093X6E0-F1
#
_cell.length_a   1.000
_cell.length_b   1.000
_cell.length_c   1.000
_cell.angle_alpha   90.00
_cell.angle_beta   90.00
_cell.angle_gamma   90.00
#
_symmetry.space_group_name_H-M   'P 1'
#
loop_
_entity.id
_entity.type
_entity.pdbx_description
1 polymer ?
#
loop_
_entity_poly.entity_id
_entity_poly.type
_entity_poly.pdbx_seq_one_letter_code
_entity_poly.pdbx_strand_id
1 'polypeptide(L)'
;MSHTVIDSHIDLASSWVTVMCRATRFHITVAYKDIQKSRFETEYSEMVATAIDDDDGEDHDVLCEWIVGPCLSYFRESTQDAPREITFGDFYYPETHHLKLLVSESELSPKATRDRGTMNPFHIMIPSSDLPPFPEIPRLKASDLRIISDTKWDDYMSEIPQKAIIADGSIKFFKPADDKKQLLREVDMHLRIRHAGLQDVRIAQLHGIVVSDDGRMTIGLLLDLIPSTGDSLYSYRNSASALEHHERWKQQITDIVKKLHAHGLVWGDVHPGNIVIDTSFDAWVVDFGGGSIVEFVPRKIAGTKEGDWHGVGKVFDEWILEDR
;
A
#
# COMPACT_ATOMS: atom_id res chain seq x y z
N MET A 1 6.24 20.22 3.43
CA MET A 1 7.32 19.28 3.05
C MET A 1 6.64 17.94 2.99
N SER A 2 6.74 17.25 1.87
CA SER A 2 6.03 15.99 1.71
C SER A 2 6.61 14.93 2.65
N HIS A 3 5.72 14.17 3.26
CA HIS A 3 6.00 13.12 4.22
C HIS A 3 4.77 12.22 4.32
N THR A 4 4.95 11.01 4.84
CA THR A 4 3.87 10.04 5.00
C THR A 4 3.95 9.44 6.39
N VAL A 5 2.83 9.45 7.12
CA VAL A 5 2.69 8.71 8.38
C VAL A 5 2.63 7.21 8.05
N ILE A 6 3.53 6.43 8.65
CA ILE A 6 3.62 4.98 8.39
C ILE A 6 3.11 4.12 9.55
N ASP A 7 3.13 4.67 10.76
CA ASP A 7 2.66 3.99 11.98
C ASP A 7 2.45 5.05 13.07
N SER A 8 1.51 4.83 13.96
CA SER A 8 1.21 5.75 15.05
C SER A 8 0.64 4.99 16.26
N HIS A 9 0.75 5.61 17.42
CA HIS A 9 0.05 5.19 18.61
C HIS A 9 -0.36 6.41 19.41
N ILE A 10 -1.63 6.48 19.72
CA ILE A 10 -2.23 7.60 20.41
C ILE A 10 -2.65 7.15 21.81
N ASP A 11 -2.15 7.85 22.83
CA ASP A 11 -2.49 7.63 24.23
C ASP A 11 -2.35 8.94 25.04
N LEU A 12 -3.21 9.09 26.05
CA LEU A 12 -3.26 10.27 26.91
C LEU A 12 -1.93 10.53 27.63
N ALA A 13 -1.21 9.50 28.06
CA ALA A 13 0.05 9.68 28.75
C ALA A 13 1.19 9.96 27.77
N SER A 14 1.21 9.29 26.62
CA SER A 14 2.22 9.48 25.59
C SER A 14 1.76 8.96 24.23
N SER A 15 1.83 9.81 23.21
CA SER A 15 1.62 9.41 21.82
C SER A 15 2.95 9.37 21.05
N TRP A 16 2.98 8.63 19.96
CA TRP A 16 4.07 8.67 19.00
C TRP A 16 3.57 8.50 17.57
N VAL A 17 4.33 9.07 16.64
CA VAL A 17 4.09 9.00 15.20
C VAL A 17 5.40 8.64 14.52
N THR A 18 5.37 7.67 13.62
CA THR A 18 6.49 7.34 12.76
C THR A 18 6.17 7.82 11.35
N VAL A 19 7.08 8.60 10.77
CA VAL A 19 6.90 9.15 9.43
C VAL A 19 8.09 8.82 8.53
N MET A 20 7.81 8.64 7.24
CA MET A 20 8.80 8.61 6.17
C MET A 20 8.85 9.98 5.51
N CYS A 21 10.06 10.50 5.34
CA CYS A 21 10.31 11.70 4.57
C CYS A 21 11.66 11.57 3.87
N ARG A 22 11.66 11.61 2.52
CA ARG A 22 12.89 11.53 1.71
C ARG A 22 13.78 10.33 2.06
N ALA A 23 13.20 9.13 2.09
CA ALA A 23 13.83 7.86 2.42
C ALA A 23 14.52 7.83 3.79
N THR A 24 14.09 8.73 4.68
CA THR A 24 14.54 8.81 6.07
C THR A 24 13.33 8.66 6.98
N ARG A 25 13.49 7.90 8.06
CA ARG A 25 12.42 7.65 9.02
C ARG A 25 12.59 8.54 10.24
N PHE A 26 11.49 9.12 10.71
CA PHE A 26 11.46 9.89 11.94
C PHE A 26 10.44 9.29 12.88
N HIS A 27 10.87 8.87 14.07
CA HIS A 27 10.00 8.42 15.14
C HIS A 27 9.86 9.56 16.16
N ILE A 28 8.70 10.20 16.19
CA ILE A 28 8.43 11.38 17.00
C ILE A 28 7.59 10.96 18.19
N THR A 29 8.02 11.37 19.39
CA THR A 29 7.32 11.09 20.64
C THR A 29 6.87 12.39 21.28
N VAL A 30 5.66 12.38 21.82
CA VAL A 30 5.14 13.42 22.70
C VAL A 30 4.62 12.76 23.96
N ALA A 31 5.00 13.28 25.12
CA ALA A 31 4.52 12.78 26.40
C ALA A 31 3.88 13.94 27.16
N TYR A 32 2.70 13.68 27.71
CA TYR A 32 1.89 14.70 28.38
C TYR A 32 2.68 15.43 29.47
N LYS A 33 3.48 14.69 30.27
CA LYS A 33 4.34 15.25 31.32
C LYS A 33 5.36 16.30 30.84
N ASP A 34 5.74 16.26 29.56
CA ASP A 34 6.74 17.16 28.98
C ASP A 34 6.12 18.43 28.37
N ILE A 35 4.79 18.45 28.25
CA ILE A 35 4.01 19.61 27.79
C ILE A 35 3.10 20.17 28.90
N GLN A 36 3.02 19.51 30.06
CA GLN A 36 2.29 19.99 31.24
C GLN A 36 2.71 21.41 31.62
N LYS A 37 1.73 22.21 32.04
CA LYS A 37 1.85 23.63 32.40
C LYS A 37 2.28 24.54 31.25
N SER A 38 2.16 24.06 30.01
CA SER A 38 2.33 24.87 28.80
C SER A 38 0.98 25.14 28.14
N ARG A 39 0.96 26.04 27.14
CA ARG A 39 -0.24 26.30 26.35
C ARG A 39 -0.74 25.09 25.53
N PHE A 40 0.14 24.12 25.27
CA PHE A 40 -0.17 22.94 24.45
C PHE A 40 -0.83 21.82 25.26
N GLU A 41 -0.88 21.94 26.60
CA GLU A 41 -1.40 20.88 27.47
C GLU A 41 -2.86 20.55 27.17
N THR A 42 -3.72 21.57 27.14
CA THR A 42 -5.16 21.42 26.87
C THR A 42 -5.39 20.97 25.43
N GLU A 43 -4.74 21.65 24.48
CA GLU A 43 -4.84 21.35 23.04
C GLU A 43 -4.50 19.87 22.76
N TYR A 44 -3.35 19.39 23.23
CA TYR A 44 -2.95 17.99 23.04
C TYR A 44 -3.96 17.02 23.68
N SER A 45 -4.44 17.31 24.89
CA SER A 45 -5.35 16.41 25.61
C SER A 45 -6.70 16.29 24.92
N GLU A 46 -7.21 17.40 24.38
CA GLU A 46 -8.46 17.43 23.60
C GLU A 46 -8.29 16.67 22.29
N MET A 47 -7.21 16.92 21.53
CA MET A 47 -6.93 16.21 20.28
C MET A 47 -6.77 14.71 20.48
N VAL A 48 -6.08 14.27 21.54
CA VAL A 48 -5.95 12.84 21.87
C VAL A 48 -7.30 12.23 22.23
N ALA A 49 -8.12 12.91 23.03
CA ALA A 49 -9.44 12.40 23.39
C ALA A 49 -10.31 12.20 22.14
N THR A 50 -10.33 13.18 21.24
CA THR A 50 -11.09 13.08 19.98
C THR A 50 -10.53 11.98 19.08
N ALA A 51 -9.20 11.90 18.89
CA ALA A 51 -8.55 10.89 18.06
C ALA A 51 -8.72 9.45 18.56
N ILE A 52 -8.93 9.24 19.87
CA ILE A 52 -9.19 7.91 20.45
C ILE A 52 -10.63 7.46 20.17
N ASP A 53 -11.58 8.40 20.18
CA ASP A 53 -13.01 8.14 19.92
C ASP A 53 -13.36 8.26 18.43
N ASP A 54 -12.35 8.38 17.57
CA ASP A 54 -12.49 8.63 16.13
C ASP A 54 -12.77 7.34 15.34
N ASP A 55 -14.00 7.25 14.80
CA ASP A 55 -14.46 6.12 13.99
C ASP A 55 -14.04 6.22 12.51
N ASP A 56 -13.72 7.42 11.99
CA ASP A 56 -13.40 7.65 10.57
C ASP A 56 -11.93 7.96 10.29
N GLY A 57 -11.15 8.30 11.32
CA GLY A 57 -9.71 8.51 11.28
C GLY A 57 -9.29 9.95 10.94
N GLU A 58 -10.23 10.86 10.70
CA GLU A 58 -9.92 12.26 10.35
C GLU A 58 -9.24 12.98 11.53
N ASP A 59 -9.74 12.83 12.74
CA ASP A 59 -9.18 13.45 13.95
C ASP A 59 -7.84 12.81 14.35
N HIS A 60 -7.70 11.51 14.12
CA HIS A 60 -6.42 10.81 14.25
C HIS A 60 -5.34 11.40 13.34
N ASP A 61 -5.66 11.65 12.07
CA ASP A 61 -4.73 12.23 11.11
C ASP A 61 -4.37 13.68 11.47
N VAL A 62 -5.35 14.47 11.91
CA VAL A 62 -5.13 15.84 12.41
C VAL A 62 -4.15 15.85 13.59
N LEU A 63 -4.28 14.92 14.53
CA LEU A 63 -3.34 14.79 15.65
C LEU A 63 -1.94 14.35 15.18
N CYS A 64 -1.86 13.42 14.23
CA CYS A 64 -0.57 13.02 13.66
C CYS A 64 0.16 14.21 13.01
N GLU A 65 -0.54 15.00 12.20
CA GLU A 65 0.02 16.20 11.57
C GLU A 65 0.42 17.27 12.60
N TRP A 66 -0.34 17.41 13.69
CA TRP A 66 0.03 18.31 14.79
C TRP A 66 1.35 17.90 15.47
N ILE A 67 1.58 16.59 15.66
CA ILE A 67 2.84 16.06 16.19
C ILE A 67 3.99 16.27 15.19
N VAL A 68 3.73 16.13 13.88
CA VAL A 68 4.77 16.24 12.85
C VAL A 68 5.15 17.69 12.55
N GLY A 69 4.20 18.62 12.58
CA GLY A 69 4.39 20.03 12.21
C GLY A 69 5.65 20.70 12.79
N PRO A 70 5.89 20.62 14.12
CA PRO A 70 7.10 21.16 14.76
C PRO A 70 8.42 20.58 14.23
N CYS A 71 8.40 19.38 13.63
CA CYS A 71 9.57 18.64 13.18
C CYS A 71 10.00 18.98 11.74
N LEU A 72 9.18 19.70 10.96
CA LEU A 72 9.39 19.88 9.52
C LEU A 72 10.71 20.57 9.16
N SER A 73 11.18 21.53 9.98
CA SER A 73 12.49 22.17 9.78
C SER A 73 13.63 21.18 10.01
N TYR A 74 13.53 20.34 11.04
CA TYR A 74 14.51 19.29 11.31
C TYR A 74 14.55 18.27 10.17
N PHE A 75 13.40 17.87 9.63
CA PHE A 75 13.35 16.97 8.47
C PHE A 75 14.07 17.59 7.27
N ARG A 76 13.84 18.88 6.99
CA ARG A 76 14.50 19.57 5.88
C ARG A 76 16.00 19.60 6.03
N GLU A 77 16.51 19.83 7.23
CA GLU A 77 17.95 19.91 7.51
C GLU A 77 18.63 18.54 7.49
N SER A 78 17.99 17.51 8.05
CA SER A 78 18.55 16.16 8.11
C SER A 78 18.52 15.42 6.77
N THR A 79 17.61 15.79 5.86
CA THR A 79 17.44 15.10 4.56
C THR A 79 17.95 15.90 3.36
N GLN A 80 18.82 16.90 3.56
CA GLN A 80 19.34 17.73 2.45
C GLN A 80 20.16 16.91 1.45
N ASP A 81 20.92 15.94 1.97
CA ASP A 81 21.84 15.12 1.20
C ASP A 81 21.25 13.74 0.82
N ALA A 82 19.93 13.58 0.95
CA ALA A 82 19.27 12.32 0.64
C ALA A 82 19.52 11.92 -0.83
N PRO A 83 19.89 10.65 -1.10
CA PRO A 83 20.15 10.18 -2.45
C PRO A 83 18.87 10.25 -3.30
N ARG A 84 19.01 10.66 -4.57
CA ARG A 84 17.87 10.73 -5.51
C ARG A 84 17.50 9.37 -6.10
N GLU A 85 18.44 8.45 -6.15
CA GLU A 85 18.20 7.07 -6.55
C GLU A 85 18.29 6.21 -5.31
N ILE A 86 17.19 5.55 -4.98
CA ILE A 86 17.08 4.67 -3.82
C ILE A 86 16.57 3.29 -4.24
N THR A 87 16.98 2.29 -3.48
CA THR A 87 16.50 0.92 -3.59
C THR A 87 15.36 0.65 -2.61
N PHE A 88 14.68 -0.47 -2.77
CA PHE A 88 13.76 -0.96 -1.74
C PHE A 88 14.50 -1.22 -0.42
N GLY A 89 15.78 -1.62 -0.48
CA GLY A 89 16.62 -1.77 0.71
C GLY A 89 16.75 -0.47 1.48
N ASP A 90 17.07 0.63 0.79
CA ASP A 90 17.20 1.96 1.39
C ASP A 90 15.88 2.46 2.01
N PHE A 91 14.75 2.20 1.34
CA PHE A 91 13.43 2.63 1.82
C PHE A 91 12.92 1.82 3.03
N TYR A 92 13.08 0.49 3.02
CA TYR A 92 12.57 -0.39 4.09
C TYR A 92 13.54 -0.54 5.27
N TYR A 93 14.81 -0.17 5.08
CA TYR A 93 15.83 -0.09 6.14
C TYR A 93 16.46 1.31 6.21
N PRO A 94 15.66 2.37 6.39
CA PRO A 94 16.14 3.74 6.32
C PRO A 94 16.89 4.14 7.59
N GLU A 95 17.73 5.17 7.48
CA GLU A 95 18.20 5.90 8.66
C GLU A 95 17.01 6.35 9.50
N THR A 96 17.10 6.19 10.82
CA THR A 96 16.00 6.52 11.74
C THR A 96 16.44 7.55 12.77
N HIS A 97 15.76 8.70 12.75
CA HIS A 97 15.91 9.73 13.78
C HIS A 97 14.82 9.56 14.85
N HIS A 98 15.24 9.53 16.12
CA HIS A 98 14.31 9.49 17.25
C HIS A 98 14.16 10.88 17.84
N LEU A 99 12.97 11.45 17.74
CA LEU A 99 12.66 12.80 18.17
C LEU A 99 11.70 12.78 19.37
N LYS A 100 11.88 13.73 20.27
CA LYS A 100 10.94 14.02 21.34
C LYS A 100 10.53 15.47 21.29
N LEU A 101 9.23 15.73 21.27
CA LEU A 101 8.69 17.08 21.37
C LEU A 101 8.80 17.58 22.81
N LEU A 102 9.37 18.77 22.96
CA LEU A 102 9.54 19.47 24.23
C LEU A 102 9.15 20.94 24.07
N VAL A 103 8.66 21.53 25.15
CA VAL A 103 8.36 22.96 25.18
C VAL A 103 9.64 23.74 25.48
N SER A 104 10.05 24.61 24.55
CA SER A 104 11.17 25.54 24.70
C SER A 104 10.68 26.95 24.39
N GLU A 105 10.92 27.91 25.30
CA GLU A 105 10.61 29.34 25.10
C GLU A 105 9.17 29.65 24.63
N SER A 106 8.21 28.78 24.98
CA SER A 106 6.78 28.80 24.59
C SER A 106 6.43 28.15 23.24
N GLU A 107 7.37 27.51 22.58
CA GLU A 107 7.15 26.76 21.34
C GLU A 107 7.37 25.25 21.57
N LEU A 108 6.63 24.44 20.82
CA LEU A 108 6.86 23.00 20.78
C LEU A 108 7.98 22.73 19.78
N SER A 109 9.03 22.04 20.20
CA SER A 109 10.24 21.85 19.38
C SER A 109 10.75 20.41 19.46
N PRO A 110 11.29 19.87 18.36
CA PRO A 110 11.88 18.54 18.36
C PRO A 110 13.26 18.55 19.01
N LYS A 111 13.51 17.56 19.87
CA LYS A 111 14.84 17.25 20.38
C LYS A 111 15.24 15.84 19.96
N ALA A 112 16.41 15.71 19.35
CA ALA A 112 16.99 14.40 19.05
C ALA A 112 17.25 13.61 20.33
N THR A 113 16.90 12.33 20.31
CA THR A 113 17.06 11.39 21.41
C THR A 113 17.63 10.07 20.90
N ARG A 114 17.94 9.16 21.81
CA ARG A 114 18.33 7.79 21.45
C ARG A 114 17.08 6.96 21.21
N ASP A 115 17.25 5.89 20.43
CA ASP A 115 16.26 4.83 20.33
C ASP A 115 15.93 4.28 21.73
N ARG A 116 14.64 4.19 22.02
CA ARG A 116 14.10 3.67 23.28
C ARG A 116 13.44 2.29 23.11
N GLY A 117 13.47 1.73 21.90
CA GLY A 117 12.82 0.46 21.57
C GLY A 117 11.29 0.53 21.54
N THR A 118 10.73 1.73 21.35
CA THR A 118 9.28 1.95 21.28
C THR A 118 8.71 1.78 19.87
N MET A 119 9.55 1.80 18.85
CA MET A 119 9.16 1.67 17.46
C MET A 119 9.30 0.22 16.99
N ASN A 120 8.34 -0.28 16.22
CA ASN A 120 8.53 -1.48 15.40
C ASN A 120 9.10 -1.08 14.03
N PRO A 121 10.40 -1.26 13.76
CA PRO A 121 10.99 -0.90 12.47
C PRO A 121 10.46 -1.75 11.31
N PHE A 122 9.73 -2.83 11.62
CA PHE A 122 9.22 -3.82 10.69
C PHE A 122 7.71 -3.76 10.50
N HIS A 123 7.02 -2.70 10.95
CA HIS A 123 5.56 -2.57 10.87
C HIS A 123 5.01 -2.85 9.46
N ILE A 124 5.72 -2.38 8.42
CA ILE A 124 5.33 -2.54 7.01
C ILE A 124 5.92 -3.80 6.35
N MET A 125 6.32 -4.81 7.13
CA MET A 125 6.92 -6.05 6.67
C MET A 125 6.43 -7.25 7.46
N ILE A 126 6.48 -8.44 6.84
CA ILE A 126 6.11 -9.70 7.50
C ILE A 126 7.36 -10.52 7.76
N PRO A 127 7.60 -11.06 8.97
CA PRO A 127 8.67 -12.02 9.19
C PRO A 127 8.57 -13.19 8.20
N SER A 128 9.62 -13.48 7.44
CA SER A 128 9.61 -14.56 6.45
C SER A 128 9.40 -15.94 7.09
N SER A 129 9.73 -16.11 8.38
CA SER A 129 9.43 -17.32 9.15
C SER A 129 7.94 -17.60 9.30
N ASP A 130 7.11 -16.57 9.14
CA ASP A 130 5.66 -16.65 9.33
C ASP A 130 4.94 -17.07 8.05
N LEU A 131 5.67 -17.18 6.94
CA LEU A 131 5.17 -17.54 5.62
C LEU A 131 5.74 -18.90 5.18
N PRO A 132 5.00 -19.66 4.34
CA PRO A 132 5.56 -20.82 3.65
C PRO A 132 6.78 -20.44 2.78
N PRO A 133 7.68 -21.39 2.50
CA PRO A 133 8.91 -21.10 1.76
C PRO A 133 8.70 -20.77 0.27
N PHE A 134 7.58 -21.18 -0.33
CA PHE A 134 7.24 -20.98 -1.75
C PHE A 134 8.42 -21.23 -2.72
N PRO A 135 8.95 -22.46 -2.79
CA PRO A 135 10.20 -22.76 -3.51
C PRO A 135 10.16 -22.51 -5.02
N GLU A 136 8.96 -22.47 -5.61
CA GLU A 136 8.75 -22.20 -7.03
C GLU A 136 8.79 -20.70 -7.39
N ILE A 137 8.83 -19.82 -6.38
CA ILE A 137 8.78 -18.38 -6.57
C ILE A 137 10.15 -17.77 -6.25
N PRO A 138 10.75 -17.02 -7.18
CA PRO A 138 11.99 -16.32 -6.93
C PRO A 138 11.87 -15.38 -5.72
N ARG A 139 12.89 -15.39 -4.86
CA ARG A 139 13.07 -14.42 -3.78
C ARG A 139 14.06 -13.37 -4.24
N LEU A 140 13.62 -12.12 -4.31
CA LEU A 140 14.38 -10.99 -4.83
C LEU A 140 14.79 -10.09 -3.66
N LYS A 141 16.07 -9.74 -3.58
CA LYS A 141 16.57 -8.88 -2.50
C LYS A 141 16.15 -7.44 -2.73
N ALA A 142 15.77 -6.76 -1.66
CA ALA A 142 15.36 -5.36 -1.69
C ALA A 142 16.47 -4.44 -2.22
N SER A 143 17.75 -4.73 -1.92
CA SER A 143 18.90 -3.99 -2.46
C SER A 143 19.03 -4.05 -3.98
N ASP A 144 18.47 -5.09 -4.61
CA ASP A 144 18.60 -5.33 -6.05
C ASP A 144 17.47 -4.65 -6.85
N LEU A 145 16.50 -4.04 -6.14
CA LEU A 145 15.33 -3.40 -6.72
C LEU A 145 15.43 -1.89 -6.57
N ARG A 146 15.42 -1.16 -7.68
CA ARG A 146 15.41 0.32 -7.67
C ARG A 146 13.98 0.85 -7.65
N ILE A 147 13.74 1.90 -6.88
CA ILE A 147 12.47 2.63 -6.88
C ILE A 147 12.45 3.59 -8.06
N ILE A 148 11.28 3.76 -8.69
CA ILE A 148 11.11 4.71 -9.80
C ILE A 148 11.01 6.12 -9.23
N SER A 149 11.95 6.98 -9.60
CA SER A 149 11.87 8.42 -9.35
C SER A 149 10.94 9.08 -10.38
N ASP A 150 9.63 8.94 -10.22
CA ASP A 150 8.64 9.71 -10.98
C ASP A 150 8.00 10.78 -10.08
N THR A 151 8.54 11.99 -10.14
CA THR A 151 8.09 13.13 -9.32
C THR A 151 6.75 13.73 -9.77
N LYS A 152 6.11 13.20 -10.82
CA LYS A 152 4.85 13.75 -11.32
C LYS A 152 3.62 13.29 -10.55
N TRP A 153 3.70 12.13 -9.89
CA TRP A 153 2.53 11.47 -9.32
C TRP A 153 2.72 11.09 -7.86
N ASP A 154 3.91 10.58 -7.48
CA ASP A 154 4.18 10.11 -6.12
C ASP A 154 5.37 10.87 -5.51
N ASP A 155 5.31 11.16 -4.20
CA ASP A 155 6.55 11.43 -3.46
C ASP A 155 7.24 10.09 -3.17
N TYR A 156 7.87 9.53 -4.21
CA TYR A 156 8.47 8.20 -4.23
C TYR A 156 9.47 7.90 -3.10
N MET A 157 9.90 8.92 -2.37
CA MET A 157 10.80 8.77 -1.23
C MET A 157 10.08 8.79 0.12
N SER A 158 8.82 9.21 0.18
CA SER A 158 8.04 9.29 1.41
C SER A 158 6.90 8.27 1.41
N GLU A 159 6.31 7.99 0.25
CA GLU A 159 5.22 7.04 0.08
C GLU A 159 5.74 5.62 -0.17
N ILE A 160 4.95 4.61 0.19
CA ILE A 160 5.28 3.21 -0.09
C ILE A 160 5.40 3.04 -1.61
N PRO A 161 6.55 2.57 -2.13
CA PRO A 161 6.75 2.44 -3.56
C PRO A 161 5.76 1.48 -4.20
N GLN A 162 5.17 1.83 -5.35
CA GLN A 162 4.26 0.94 -6.08
C GLN A 162 4.88 0.28 -7.31
N LYS A 163 6.12 0.66 -7.66
CA LYS A 163 6.82 0.19 -8.85
C LYS A 163 8.29 -0.09 -8.55
N ALA A 164 8.81 -1.15 -9.14
CA ALA A 164 10.20 -1.56 -9.00
C ALA A 164 10.86 -1.73 -10.38
N ILE A 165 12.08 -1.22 -10.53
CA ILE A 165 12.98 -1.57 -11.62
C ILE A 165 13.82 -2.76 -11.15
N ILE A 166 13.73 -3.88 -11.86
CA ILE A 166 14.49 -5.10 -11.56
C ILE A 166 15.81 -5.13 -12.34
N ALA A 167 16.67 -6.14 -12.09
CA ALA A 167 18.03 -6.23 -12.63
C ALA A 167 18.14 -6.18 -14.17
N ASP A 168 17.11 -6.62 -14.90
CA ASP A 168 17.08 -6.57 -16.37
C ASP A 168 16.62 -5.21 -16.93
N GLY A 169 16.31 -4.24 -16.06
CA GLY A 169 15.82 -2.92 -16.39
C GLY A 169 14.31 -2.84 -16.64
N SER A 170 13.59 -3.97 -16.59
CA SER A 170 12.13 -3.96 -16.70
C SER A 170 11.47 -3.42 -15.44
N ILE A 171 10.29 -2.84 -15.62
CA ILE A 171 9.48 -2.29 -14.54
C ILE A 171 8.40 -3.30 -14.15
N LYS A 172 8.23 -3.52 -12.85
CA LYS A 172 7.20 -4.37 -12.24
C LYS A 172 6.34 -3.56 -11.29
N PHE A 173 5.09 -3.98 -11.14
CA PHE A 173 4.22 -3.48 -10.09
C PHE A 173 4.63 -4.11 -8.78
N PHE A 174 4.78 -3.30 -7.74
CA PHE A 174 5.09 -3.76 -6.40
C PHE A 174 3.83 -3.67 -5.53
N LYS A 175 3.46 -4.79 -4.92
CA LYS A 175 2.39 -4.88 -3.92
C LYS A 175 3.02 -5.08 -2.53
N PRO A 176 2.81 -4.18 -1.56
CA PRO A 176 3.38 -4.33 -0.21
C PRO A 176 2.83 -5.56 0.51
N ALA A 177 3.59 -6.05 1.49
CA ALA A 177 3.20 -7.14 2.38
C ALA A 177 2.52 -6.60 3.66
N ASP A 178 1.45 -5.82 3.50
CA ASP A 178 0.71 -5.20 4.60
C ASP A 178 -0.25 -6.18 5.31
N ASP A 179 -0.92 -7.05 4.55
CA ASP A 179 -1.81 -8.10 5.09
C ASP A 179 -1.28 -9.51 4.76
N LYS A 180 -0.97 -10.26 5.82
CA LYS A 180 -0.47 -11.63 5.74
C LYS A 180 -1.43 -12.58 5.01
N LYS A 181 -2.74 -12.49 5.26
CA LYS A 181 -3.74 -13.39 4.66
C LYS A 181 -3.87 -13.10 3.18
N GLN A 182 -3.91 -11.83 2.79
CA GLN A 182 -3.99 -11.42 1.39
C GLN A 182 -2.73 -11.84 0.64
N LEU A 183 -1.54 -11.59 1.18
CA LEU A 183 -0.28 -12.03 0.56
C LEU A 183 -0.26 -13.54 0.35
N LEU A 184 -0.64 -14.34 1.36
CA LEU A 184 -0.68 -15.80 1.24
C LEU A 184 -1.66 -16.25 0.15
N ARG A 185 -2.83 -15.62 0.07
CA ARG A 185 -3.84 -15.94 -0.95
C ARG A 185 -3.35 -15.58 -2.36
N GLU A 186 -2.77 -14.40 -2.53
CA GLU A 186 -2.21 -13.93 -3.80
C GLU A 186 -1.16 -14.94 -4.31
N VAL A 187 -0.23 -15.33 -3.45
CA VAL A 187 0.82 -16.29 -3.78
C VAL A 187 0.26 -17.68 -4.12
N ASP A 188 -0.67 -18.22 -3.32
CA ASP A 188 -1.32 -19.52 -3.60
C ASP A 188 -2.06 -19.51 -4.94
N MET A 189 -2.81 -18.44 -5.21
CA MET A 189 -3.57 -18.30 -6.44
C MET A 189 -2.65 -18.28 -7.67
N HIS A 190 -1.55 -17.51 -7.64
CA HIS A 190 -0.60 -17.48 -8.75
C HIS A 190 0.10 -18.81 -8.99
N LEU A 191 0.45 -19.56 -7.93
CA LEU A 191 0.99 -20.91 -8.07
C LEU A 191 -0.02 -21.83 -8.76
N ARG A 192 -1.28 -21.81 -8.33
CA ARG A 192 -2.33 -22.65 -8.92
C ARG A 192 -2.69 -22.25 -10.35
N ILE A 193 -2.67 -20.94 -10.67
CA ILE A 193 -2.83 -20.43 -12.05
C ILE A 193 -1.69 -20.97 -12.94
N ARG A 194 -0.44 -20.93 -12.44
CA ARG A 194 0.72 -21.47 -13.16
C ARG A 194 0.60 -22.98 -13.36
N HIS A 195 0.20 -23.74 -12.34
CA HIS A 195 -0.02 -25.19 -12.44
C HIS A 195 -1.18 -25.57 -13.37
N ALA A 196 -2.19 -24.71 -13.49
CA ALA A 196 -3.32 -24.87 -14.40
C ALA A 196 -2.98 -24.52 -15.86
N GLY A 197 -1.78 -24.02 -16.16
CA GLY A 197 -1.40 -23.66 -17.53
C GLY A 197 -2.11 -22.39 -18.05
N LEU A 198 -2.48 -21.47 -17.16
CA LEU A 198 -3.25 -20.26 -17.49
C LEU A 198 -2.37 -19.01 -17.71
N GLN A 199 -1.11 -19.18 -18.12
CA GLN A 199 -0.17 -18.07 -18.32
C GLN A 199 -0.56 -17.16 -19.50
N ASP A 200 -1.29 -17.67 -20.50
CA ASP A 200 -1.77 -16.89 -21.65
C ASP A 200 -3.06 -16.11 -21.36
N VAL A 201 -3.57 -16.19 -20.13
CA VAL A 201 -4.73 -15.42 -19.69
C VAL A 201 -4.26 -14.03 -19.26
N ARG A 202 -5.04 -12.98 -19.58
CA ARG A 202 -4.76 -11.58 -19.20
C ARG A 202 -4.92 -11.36 -17.69
N ILE A 203 -3.99 -11.93 -16.94
CA ILE A 203 -3.84 -11.84 -15.49
C ILE A 203 -2.43 -11.31 -15.24
N ALA A 204 -2.29 -10.30 -14.36
CA ALA A 204 -0.97 -9.83 -13.96
C ALA A 204 -0.20 -10.94 -13.25
N GLN A 205 0.91 -11.41 -13.82
CA GLN A 205 1.64 -12.57 -13.30
C GLN A 205 2.54 -12.21 -12.14
N LEU A 206 2.66 -13.11 -11.15
CA LEU A 206 3.63 -13.01 -10.07
C LEU A 206 5.03 -13.43 -10.51
N HIS A 207 5.99 -12.51 -10.37
CA HIS A 207 7.40 -12.66 -10.73
C HIS A 207 8.29 -13.05 -9.55
N GLY A 208 7.97 -12.58 -8.34
CA GLY A 208 8.80 -12.85 -7.18
C GLY A 208 8.26 -12.29 -5.88
N ILE A 209 8.84 -12.77 -4.78
CA ILE A 209 8.65 -12.24 -3.43
C ILE A 209 9.84 -11.36 -3.10
N VAL A 210 9.59 -10.11 -2.74
CA VAL A 210 10.63 -9.18 -2.31
C VAL A 210 10.94 -9.44 -0.84
N VAL A 211 12.23 -9.58 -0.54
CA VAL A 211 12.73 -9.91 0.80
C VAL A 211 13.86 -8.97 1.20
N SER A 212 14.07 -8.84 2.52
CA SER A 212 15.29 -8.20 3.03
C SER A 212 16.54 -8.94 2.57
N ASP A 213 17.68 -8.24 2.57
CA ASP A 213 18.94 -8.81 2.06
C ASP A 213 19.42 -10.04 2.84
N ASP A 214 19.07 -10.11 4.13
CA ASP A 214 19.29 -11.26 5.00
C ASP A 214 18.19 -12.33 4.91
N GLY A 215 17.15 -12.09 4.12
CA GLY A 215 16.02 -12.98 3.87
C GLY A 215 15.06 -13.16 5.04
N ARG A 216 15.22 -12.42 6.14
CA ARG A 216 14.39 -12.57 7.35
C ARG A 216 13.03 -11.91 7.26
N MET A 217 12.89 -10.89 6.42
CA MET A 217 11.65 -10.14 6.26
C MET A 217 11.14 -10.26 4.82
N THR A 218 9.84 -10.45 4.68
CA THR A 218 9.11 -10.30 3.43
C THR A 218 8.55 -8.89 3.33
N ILE A 219 8.89 -8.21 2.25
CA ILE A 219 8.57 -6.81 2.00
C ILE A 219 7.34 -6.67 1.10
N GLY A 220 7.17 -7.56 0.12
CA GLY A 220 6.06 -7.49 -0.83
C GLY A 220 6.19 -8.47 -1.98
N LEU A 221 5.41 -8.24 -3.03
CA LEU A 221 5.32 -9.07 -4.23
C LEU A 221 5.61 -8.22 -5.46
N LEU A 222 6.27 -8.80 -6.47
CA LEU A 222 6.41 -8.19 -7.80
C LEU A 222 5.47 -8.86 -8.80
N LEU A 223 4.59 -8.06 -9.38
CA LEU A 223 3.65 -8.48 -10.42
C LEU A 223 3.93 -7.75 -11.75
N ASP A 224 3.32 -8.21 -12.83
CA ASP A 224 3.30 -7.44 -14.07
C ASP A 224 2.75 -6.03 -13.83
N LEU A 225 3.48 -5.02 -14.31
CA LEU A 225 2.92 -3.69 -14.47
C LEU A 225 2.20 -3.66 -15.82
N ILE A 226 0.87 -3.62 -15.79
CA ILE A 226 0.05 -3.53 -17.00
C ILE A 226 0.13 -2.08 -17.52
N PRO A 227 0.64 -1.83 -18.74
CA PRO A 227 0.70 -0.48 -19.28
C PRO A 227 -0.71 0.03 -19.57
N SER A 228 -1.15 1.06 -18.84
CA SER A 228 -2.49 1.65 -18.95
C SER A 228 -2.43 3.18 -19.01
N THR A 229 -3.49 3.79 -19.54
CA THR A 229 -3.67 5.25 -19.55
C THR A 229 -4.44 5.79 -18.34
N GLY A 230 -5.06 4.90 -17.57
CA GLY A 230 -5.71 5.20 -16.29
C GLY A 230 -5.40 4.11 -15.28
N ASP A 231 -5.71 4.35 -14.02
CA ASP A 231 -5.29 3.46 -12.92
C ASP A 231 -6.05 2.14 -12.95
N SER A 232 -7.34 2.17 -13.29
CA SER A 232 -8.22 1.01 -13.37
C SER A 232 -9.49 1.34 -14.15
N LEU A 233 -10.48 0.43 -14.17
CA LEU A 233 -11.78 0.64 -14.79
C LEU A 233 -12.54 1.84 -14.18
N TYR A 234 -12.19 2.27 -12.95
CA TYR A 234 -12.68 3.52 -12.37
C TYR A 234 -12.49 4.73 -13.28
N SER A 235 -11.35 4.83 -13.97
CA SER A 235 -11.03 5.94 -14.87
C SER A 235 -11.93 6.02 -16.09
N TYR A 236 -12.69 4.96 -16.38
CA TYR A 236 -13.53 4.86 -17.57
C TYR A 236 -15.03 4.94 -17.28
N ARG A 237 -15.45 5.04 -16.00
CA ARG A 237 -16.87 5.12 -15.65
C ARG A 237 -17.54 6.28 -16.39
N ASN A 238 -18.66 6.00 -17.06
CA ASN A 238 -19.43 6.97 -17.85
C ASN A 238 -18.63 7.72 -18.93
N SER A 239 -17.57 7.09 -19.44
CA SER A 239 -16.74 7.67 -20.51
C SER A 239 -17.20 7.21 -21.90
N ALA A 240 -16.80 7.95 -22.94
CA ALA A 240 -16.99 7.51 -24.33
C ALA A 240 -16.31 6.16 -24.61
N SER A 241 -15.13 5.93 -24.02
CA SER A 241 -14.42 4.65 -24.13
C SER A 241 -15.17 3.49 -23.48
N ALA A 242 -15.85 3.73 -22.36
CA ALA A 242 -16.72 2.71 -21.77
C ALA A 242 -17.88 2.35 -22.70
N LEU A 243 -18.55 3.34 -23.32
CA LEU A 243 -19.60 3.08 -24.31
C LEU A 243 -19.08 2.29 -25.52
N GLU A 244 -17.89 2.63 -26.00
CA GLU A 244 -17.29 2.00 -27.19
C GLU A 244 -16.82 0.56 -26.93
N HIS A 245 -16.24 0.30 -25.76
CA HIS A 245 -15.57 -0.98 -25.46
C HIS A 245 -16.29 -1.87 -24.45
N HIS A 246 -17.45 -1.44 -23.95
CA HIS A 246 -18.26 -2.15 -22.95
C HIS A 246 -18.33 -3.67 -23.19
N GLU A 247 -18.87 -4.08 -24.34
CA GLU A 247 -19.08 -5.49 -24.67
C GLU A 247 -17.76 -6.27 -24.75
N ARG A 248 -16.70 -5.65 -25.26
CA ARG A 248 -15.37 -6.27 -25.35
C ARG A 248 -14.81 -6.52 -23.96
N TRP A 249 -14.81 -5.51 -23.09
CA TRP A 249 -14.29 -5.63 -21.74
C TRP A 249 -15.08 -6.66 -20.92
N LYS A 250 -16.41 -6.60 -20.98
CA LYS A 250 -17.27 -7.57 -20.33
C LYS A 250 -16.97 -9.00 -20.79
N GLN A 251 -16.84 -9.20 -22.11
CA GLN A 251 -16.52 -10.51 -22.68
C GLN A 251 -15.15 -11.03 -22.23
N GLN A 252 -14.12 -10.17 -22.23
CA GLN A 252 -12.78 -10.53 -21.80
C GLN A 252 -12.73 -10.94 -20.32
N ILE A 253 -13.31 -10.13 -19.44
CA ILE A 253 -13.39 -10.46 -18.01
C ILE A 253 -14.20 -11.74 -17.79
N THR A 254 -15.32 -11.90 -18.48
CA THR A 254 -16.13 -13.13 -18.43
C THR A 254 -15.32 -14.36 -18.84
N ASP A 255 -14.53 -14.28 -19.90
CA ASP A 255 -13.72 -15.41 -20.36
C ASP A 255 -12.58 -15.75 -19.40
N ILE A 256 -11.96 -14.75 -18.77
CA ILE A 256 -10.97 -14.96 -17.70
C ILE A 256 -11.61 -15.69 -16.52
N VAL A 257 -12.75 -15.20 -16.02
CA VAL A 257 -13.46 -15.82 -14.89
C VAL A 257 -13.93 -17.25 -15.23
N LYS A 258 -14.43 -17.51 -16.45
CA LYS A 258 -14.76 -18.87 -16.91
C LYS A 258 -13.55 -19.80 -16.83
N LYS A 259 -12.39 -19.36 -17.33
CA LYS A 259 -11.14 -20.15 -17.32
C LYS A 259 -10.67 -20.45 -15.89
N LEU A 260 -10.71 -19.46 -15.00
CA LEU A 260 -10.40 -19.65 -13.57
C LEU A 260 -11.36 -20.67 -12.95
N HIS A 261 -12.67 -20.48 -13.12
CA HIS A 261 -13.69 -21.34 -12.55
C HIS A 261 -13.61 -22.79 -13.05
N ALA A 262 -13.26 -22.99 -14.32
CA ALA A 262 -13.06 -24.32 -14.89
C ALA A 262 -11.93 -25.12 -14.22
N HIS A 263 -10.95 -24.42 -13.63
CA HIS A 263 -9.85 -25.01 -12.87
C HIS A 263 -10.08 -24.96 -11.35
N GLY A 264 -11.30 -24.64 -10.89
CA GLY A 264 -11.61 -24.55 -9.47
C GLY A 264 -10.95 -23.35 -8.76
N LEU A 265 -10.52 -22.35 -9.53
CA LEU A 265 -9.96 -21.10 -9.03
C LEU A 265 -11.08 -20.05 -8.92
N VAL A 266 -11.00 -19.19 -7.92
CA VAL A 266 -11.96 -18.11 -7.66
C VAL A 266 -11.17 -16.81 -7.59
N TRP A 267 -11.56 -15.79 -8.35
CA TRP A 267 -10.92 -14.47 -8.31
C TRP A 267 -11.08 -13.88 -6.91
N GLY A 268 -12.32 -13.77 -6.45
CA GLY A 268 -12.67 -13.58 -5.04
C GLY A 268 -12.73 -12.14 -4.55
N ASP A 269 -12.43 -11.15 -5.40
CA ASP A 269 -12.58 -9.73 -5.09
C ASP A 269 -12.88 -8.89 -6.35
N VAL A 270 -14.05 -9.12 -6.94
CA VAL A 270 -14.45 -8.47 -8.19
C VAL A 270 -14.96 -7.07 -7.91
N HIS A 271 -14.22 -6.07 -8.41
CA HIS A 271 -14.65 -4.67 -8.46
C HIS A 271 -13.83 -3.90 -9.53
N PRO A 272 -14.22 -2.67 -9.90
CA PRO A 272 -13.58 -1.91 -10.98
C PRO A 272 -12.09 -1.62 -10.75
N GLY A 273 -11.65 -1.53 -9.50
CA GLY A 273 -10.25 -1.29 -9.13
C GLY A 273 -9.33 -2.46 -9.48
N ASN A 274 -9.86 -3.68 -9.50
CA ASN A 274 -9.11 -4.89 -9.87
C ASN A 274 -9.22 -5.22 -11.37
N ILE A 275 -9.74 -4.29 -12.17
CA ILE A 275 -9.79 -4.39 -13.63
C ILE A 275 -8.94 -3.27 -14.22
N VAL A 276 -7.88 -3.63 -14.93
CA VAL A 276 -7.00 -2.66 -15.62
C VAL A 276 -7.27 -2.71 -17.11
N ILE A 277 -7.40 -1.54 -17.75
CA ILE A 277 -7.51 -1.42 -19.20
C ILE A 277 -6.14 -1.03 -19.76
N ASP A 278 -5.54 -1.91 -20.56
CA ASP A 278 -4.24 -1.64 -21.14
C ASP A 278 -4.29 -0.63 -22.30
N THR A 279 -3.11 -0.25 -22.79
CA THR A 279 -2.96 0.66 -23.95
C THR A 279 -3.58 0.15 -25.26
N SER A 280 -3.92 -1.14 -25.37
CA SER A 280 -4.65 -1.73 -26.50
C SER A 280 -6.17 -1.82 -26.25
N PHE A 281 -6.64 -1.19 -25.17
CA PHE A 281 -8.01 -1.24 -24.68
C PHE A 281 -8.50 -2.66 -24.39
N ASP A 282 -7.59 -3.56 -23.98
CA ASP A 282 -7.93 -4.87 -23.45
C ASP A 282 -8.04 -4.84 -21.92
N ALA A 283 -9.02 -5.58 -21.40
CA ALA A 283 -9.23 -5.72 -19.96
C ALA A 283 -8.37 -6.84 -19.36
N TRP A 284 -7.73 -6.53 -18.24
CA TRP A 284 -6.91 -7.42 -17.45
C TRP A 284 -7.51 -7.60 -16.05
N VAL A 285 -7.36 -8.81 -15.50
CA VAL A 285 -7.64 -9.09 -14.09
C VAL A 285 -6.36 -8.91 -13.30
N VAL A 286 -6.42 -8.11 -12.24
CA VAL A 286 -5.36 -7.96 -11.23
C VAL A 286 -5.92 -8.34 -9.85
N ASP A 287 -5.01 -8.51 -8.89
CA ASP A 287 -5.30 -8.78 -7.48
C ASP A 287 -6.05 -10.11 -7.18
N PHE A 288 -5.34 -11.01 -6.49
CA PHE A 288 -5.87 -12.24 -5.91
C PHE A 288 -5.62 -12.30 -4.40
N GLY A 289 -5.42 -11.17 -3.73
CA GLY A 289 -5.37 -11.07 -2.27
C GLY A 289 -6.71 -11.40 -1.63
N GLY A 290 -7.78 -11.30 -2.41
CA GLY A 290 -9.15 -11.42 -1.91
C GLY A 290 -9.57 -10.15 -1.20
N GLY A 291 -10.80 -10.12 -0.72
CA GLY A 291 -11.40 -8.90 -0.22
C GLY A 291 -12.89 -8.92 -0.48
N SER A 292 -13.55 -7.81 -0.18
CA SER A 292 -14.93 -7.59 -0.59
C SER A 292 -15.26 -6.12 -0.45
N ILE A 293 -15.56 -5.48 -1.57
CA ILE A 293 -16.28 -4.20 -1.59
C ILE A 293 -17.77 -4.51 -1.67
N VAL A 294 -18.50 -4.20 -0.59
CA VAL A 294 -19.93 -4.54 -0.43
C VAL A 294 -20.80 -3.99 -1.56
N GLU A 295 -20.42 -2.83 -2.12
CA GLU A 295 -21.08 -2.23 -3.28
C GLU A 295 -21.10 -3.15 -4.51
N PHE A 296 -20.04 -3.95 -4.70
CA PHE A 296 -19.88 -4.83 -5.85
C PHE A 296 -20.23 -6.28 -5.56
N VAL A 297 -19.85 -6.80 -4.38
CA VAL A 297 -20.09 -8.18 -3.99
C VAL A 297 -20.50 -8.26 -2.52
N PRO A 298 -21.72 -8.74 -2.19
CA PRO A 298 -22.15 -8.94 -0.82
C PRO A 298 -21.23 -9.90 -0.05
N ARG A 299 -20.86 -9.54 1.19
CA ARG A 299 -19.96 -10.35 2.05
C ARG A 299 -20.36 -11.84 2.15
N LYS A 300 -21.66 -12.14 2.11
CA LYS A 300 -22.19 -13.53 2.19
C LYS A 300 -21.77 -14.44 1.03
N ILE A 301 -21.43 -13.87 -0.12
CA ILE A 301 -20.99 -14.60 -1.32
C ILE A 301 -19.58 -14.21 -1.77
N ALA A 302 -18.90 -13.32 -1.04
CA ALA A 302 -17.53 -12.93 -1.33
C ALA A 302 -16.57 -14.13 -1.27
N GLY A 303 -15.54 -14.14 -2.13
CA GLY A 303 -14.61 -15.26 -2.23
C GLY A 303 -15.21 -16.56 -2.80
N THR A 304 -16.36 -16.50 -3.47
CA THR A 304 -16.99 -17.66 -4.12
C THR A 304 -17.19 -17.44 -5.62
N LYS A 305 -17.39 -18.53 -6.38
CA LYS A 305 -17.73 -18.46 -7.82
C LYS A 305 -19.02 -17.68 -8.08
N GLU A 306 -19.99 -17.78 -7.17
CA GLU A 306 -21.24 -17.01 -7.25
C GLU A 306 -20.95 -15.52 -7.06
N GLY A 307 -20.10 -15.17 -6.09
CA GLY A 307 -19.63 -13.82 -5.87
C GLY A 307 -18.92 -13.22 -7.08
N ASP A 308 -18.05 -14.00 -7.73
CA ASP A 308 -17.36 -13.54 -8.94
C ASP A 308 -18.35 -13.19 -10.07
N TRP A 309 -19.34 -14.06 -10.32
CA TRP A 309 -20.36 -13.78 -11.34
C TRP A 309 -21.26 -12.60 -10.97
N HIS A 310 -21.63 -12.48 -9.69
CA HIS A 310 -22.39 -11.35 -9.19
C HIS A 310 -21.62 -10.03 -9.42
N GLY A 311 -20.33 -9.99 -9.04
CA GLY A 311 -19.49 -8.81 -9.22
C GLY A 311 -19.28 -8.44 -10.69
N VAL A 312 -19.07 -9.41 -11.58
CA VAL A 312 -18.96 -9.14 -13.03
C VAL A 312 -20.25 -8.51 -13.57
N GLY A 313 -21.42 -9.03 -13.18
CA GLY A 313 -22.71 -8.44 -13.51
C GLY A 313 -22.83 -7.02 -12.95
N LYS A 314 -22.52 -6.83 -11.67
CA LYS A 314 -22.63 -5.52 -11.01
C LYS A 314 -21.75 -4.45 -11.67
N VAL A 315 -20.50 -4.80 -12.03
CA VAL A 315 -19.57 -3.88 -12.69
C VAL A 315 -20.05 -3.48 -14.08
N PHE A 316 -20.38 -4.45 -14.93
CA PHE A 316 -20.65 -4.17 -16.35
C PHE A 316 -22.12 -3.85 -16.64
N ASP A 317 -23.07 -4.50 -15.98
CA ASP A 317 -24.50 -4.33 -16.27
C ASP A 317 -25.15 -3.17 -15.51
N GLU A 318 -24.55 -2.74 -14.39
CA GLU A 318 -25.14 -1.71 -13.54
C GLU A 318 -24.23 -0.50 -13.38
N TRP A 319 -22.94 -0.68 -13.04
CA TRP A 319 -22.11 0.41 -12.52
C TRP A 319 -21.38 1.26 -13.58
N ILE A 320 -20.83 0.63 -14.63
CA ILE A 320 -19.88 1.29 -15.56
C ILE A 320 -20.52 2.37 -16.45
N LEU A 321 -21.82 2.24 -16.74
CA LEU A 321 -22.62 3.18 -17.54
C LEU A 321 -23.78 3.83 -16.75
N GLU A 322 -23.74 3.76 -15.41
CA GLU A 322 -24.77 4.37 -14.56
C GLU A 322 -24.66 5.90 -14.59
N ASP A 323 -25.68 6.58 -15.13
CA ASP A 323 -25.79 8.03 -14.99
C ASP A 323 -25.85 8.41 -13.49
N ARG A 324 -24.92 9.26 -13.05
CA ARG A 324 -24.82 9.71 -11.64
C ARG A 324 -26.01 10.56 -11.20
#